data_AF-X0KN40-F1
#
_entry.id   AF-X0KN40-F1
#
_cell.length_a   1.000
_cell.length_b   1.000
_cell.length_c   1.000
_cell.angle_alpha   90.00
_cell.angle_beta   90.00
_cell.angle_gamma   90.00
#
_symmetry.space_group_name_H-M   'P 1'
#
loop_
_entity.id
_entity.type
_entity.pdbx_description
1 polymer ?
#
loop_
_entity_poly.entity_id
_entity_poly.type
_entity_poly.pdbx_seq_one_letter_code
_entity_poly.pdbx_strand_id
1 'polypeptide(L)'
;MVAIASGLWWDHSKTTILAATLTLPLNYSNLLLSGLTILVTIAGSSFWNIVAFFLHDWKAKSEDPSALDLQQQVSLLNSAGATQTLWEAFKIHNAWSKKCKKPIVKQTCSVAIPALLVSAGFAIAALFTSRVANKAYSTVVARVQPNNCGFWFFNTTGNDDLPALSAMGAKGQNDTRRARSHVANFYANTSSSAAPSIFVRPIFHTILAVPHLALSRPMTAAFWGLTKLLASHRVSIQLSLTCSPVHTDDLVQETRNEAGDFMEFFLGPIHDMTNYTYRYNKAIANKTGIGYLIQSYPTFANSSSSSNPLLWKPIPEFSPIDADVTVHFLSQNNIAYLAPVYDPWFSANGTYNITSQGITVYGSDRNVDTMVCADQYVLCNPSIASCTSPAGVLNLVNNLTSTTLNFSTTQLSTADRILYSLAQSNTYTTVANLGTAALWANNMVTGHVSFGIPEDQWKTEVIGWFQTNLAMLQAYVVDFASNTADLGPFGYVQPPKSRYQQEQCTQQLVQAVGEVQNFSVCGMLIIVCVSAALVLLDCSLERIVDFVDDFYGRDSMARRARQADNKLHLLRMALGGNEWVLGRWGIPVRDGAAKYNRPSGSKDLVSYRDSKTGEDTGCLQVCE
;
A
#
# COMPACT_ATOMS: atom_id res chain seq x y z
N MET A 1 -10.50 -8.61 7.06
CA MET A 1 -9.72 -7.54 6.37
C MET A 1 -9.40 -6.47 7.41
N VAL A 2 -8.27 -5.78 7.29
CA VAL A 2 -7.84 -4.77 8.26
C VAL A 2 -8.45 -3.43 7.87
N ALA A 3 -9.18 -2.78 8.78
CA ALA A 3 -9.76 -1.47 8.53
C ALA A 3 -8.67 -0.40 8.38
N ILE A 4 -8.90 0.58 7.49
CA ILE A 4 -7.92 1.61 7.13
C ILE A 4 -8.36 2.96 7.67
N ALA A 5 -7.45 3.66 8.36
CA ALA A 5 -7.71 5.01 8.86
C ALA A 5 -7.67 6.04 7.73
N SER A 6 -8.79 6.75 7.52
CA SER A 6 -8.81 7.98 6.73
C SER A 6 -8.22 9.15 7.51
N GLY A 7 -7.44 10.01 6.87
CA GLY A 7 -6.91 11.25 7.46
C GLY A 7 -5.47 11.57 7.08
N LEU A 8 -4.95 12.64 7.68
CA LEU A 8 -3.59 13.12 7.51
C LEU A 8 -2.58 12.22 8.25
N TRP A 9 -1.44 11.95 7.63
CA TRP A 9 -0.28 11.30 8.24
C TRP A 9 1.03 11.70 7.55
N TRP A 10 2.15 11.27 8.13
CA TRP A 10 3.48 11.58 7.63
C TRP A 10 4.19 10.31 7.14
N ASP A 11 4.49 10.31 5.85
CA ASP A 11 5.30 9.29 5.19
C ASP A 11 6.79 9.60 5.39
N HIS A 12 7.35 9.04 6.44
CA HIS A 12 8.76 9.20 6.81
C HIS A 12 9.75 8.51 5.83
N SER A 13 9.27 7.89 4.74
CA SER A 13 10.14 7.47 3.63
C SER A 13 10.44 8.61 2.65
N LYS A 14 9.69 9.71 2.72
CA LYS A 14 9.86 10.92 1.89
C LYS A 14 10.58 12.03 2.65
N THR A 15 11.06 13.03 1.92
CA THR A 15 11.59 14.27 2.52
C THR A 15 10.49 15.02 3.28
N THR A 16 10.86 15.80 4.29
CA THR A 16 9.93 16.44 5.25
C THR A 16 8.81 17.24 4.57
N ILE A 17 9.10 17.90 3.44
CA ILE A 17 8.14 18.71 2.67
C ILE A 17 7.09 17.84 1.94
N LEU A 18 7.48 16.63 1.53
CA LEU A 18 6.64 15.68 0.79
C LEU A 18 6.07 14.55 1.67
N ALA A 19 6.45 14.49 2.95
CA ALA A 19 5.98 13.48 3.89
C ALA A 19 4.47 13.56 4.15
N ALA A 20 3.91 14.78 4.22
CA ALA A 20 2.48 15.00 4.50
C ALA A 20 1.59 14.36 3.42
N THR A 21 0.90 13.29 3.81
CA THR A 21 0.06 12.45 2.94
C THR A 21 -1.34 12.37 3.55
N LEU A 22 -2.37 12.60 2.73
CA LEU A 22 -3.78 12.48 3.13
C LEU A 22 -4.37 11.20 2.51
N THR A 23 -4.84 10.27 3.35
CA THR A 23 -5.52 9.05 2.88
C THR A 23 -7.03 9.22 2.98
N LEU A 24 -7.76 8.93 1.90
CA LEU A 24 -9.22 9.02 1.84
C LEU A 24 -9.83 7.77 1.16
N PRO A 25 -11.05 7.36 1.55
CA PRO A 25 -11.83 6.35 0.79
C PRO A 25 -12.12 6.83 -0.63
N LEU A 26 -12.26 5.91 -1.60
CA LEU A 26 -12.45 6.25 -3.01
C LEU A 26 -13.57 7.26 -3.29
N ASN A 27 -14.71 7.15 -2.60
CA ASN A 27 -15.86 8.06 -2.78
C ASN A 27 -15.48 9.53 -2.52
N TYR A 28 -14.76 9.81 -1.43
CA TYR A 28 -14.30 11.15 -1.09
C TYR A 28 -13.09 11.59 -1.93
N SER A 29 -12.23 10.64 -2.31
CA SER A 29 -11.09 10.89 -3.20
C SER A 29 -11.52 11.42 -4.56
N ASN A 30 -12.55 10.83 -5.16
CA ASN A 30 -13.11 11.27 -6.45
C ASN A 30 -13.70 12.69 -6.34
N LEU A 31 -14.45 12.99 -5.28
CA LEU A 31 -14.98 14.34 -5.02
C LEU A 31 -13.86 15.38 -4.88
N LEU A 32 -12.79 15.05 -4.15
CA LEU A 32 -11.65 15.95 -3.96
C LEU A 32 -10.89 16.21 -5.27
N LEU A 33 -10.67 15.17 -6.10
CA LEU A 33 -10.08 15.33 -7.43
C LEU A 33 -10.93 16.20 -8.36
N SER A 34 -12.25 16.00 -8.36
CA SER A 34 -13.19 16.86 -9.11
C SER A 34 -13.12 18.31 -8.64
N GLY A 35 -13.10 18.55 -7.33
CA GLY A 35 -12.97 19.89 -6.75
C GLY A 35 -11.66 20.59 -7.15
N LEU A 36 -10.53 19.89 -7.08
CA LEU A 36 -9.22 20.41 -7.52
C LEU A 36 -9.20 20.72 -9.03
N THR A 37 -9.84 19.89 -9.86
CA THR A 37 -9.98 20.13 -11.31
C THR A 37 -10.82 21.37 -11.61
N ILE A 38 -11.92 21.57 -10.87
CA ILE A 38 -12.76 22.77 -10.98
C ILE A 38 -11.96 24.02 -10.57
N LEU A 39 -11.20 23.98 -9.47
CA LEU A 39 -10.36 25.09 -9.03
C LEU A 39 -9.31 25.48 -10.09
N VAL A 40 -8.61 24.50 -10.69
CA VAL A 40 -7.65 24.77 -11.79
C VAL A 40 -8.36 25.36 -13.02
N THR A 41 -9.59 24.94 -13.32
CA THR A 41 -10.37 25.49 -14.44
C THR A 41 -10.76 26.95 -14.18
N ILE A 42 -11.20 27.29 -12.96
CA ILE A 42 -11.49 28.67 -12.55
C ILE A 42 -10.21 29.53 -12.61
N ALA A 43 -9.10 29.02 -12.06
CA ALA A 43 -7.80 29.69 -12.09
C ALA A 43 -7.31 29.96 -13.53
N GLY A 44 -7.59 29.05 -14.47
CA GLY A 44 -7.28 29.26 -15.89
C GLY A 44 -8.11 30.35 -16.55
N SER A 45 -9.37 30.50 -16.15
CA SER A 45 -10.20 31.63 -16.59
C SER A 45 -9.65 32.95 -16.05
N SER A 46 -9.32 33.02 -14.76
CA SER A 46 -8.76 34.23 -14.15
C SER A 46 -7.37 34.58 -14.68
N PHE A 47 -6.50 33.59 -14.93
CA PHE A 47 -5.22 33.82 -15.60
C PHE A 47 -5.41 34.36 -17.03
N TRP A 48 -6.42 33.86 -17.76
CA TRP A 48 -6.75 34.42 -19.06
C TRP A 48 -7.19 35.89 -18.98
N ASN A 49 -8.08 36.24 -18.04
CA ASN A 49 -8.53 37.62 -17.87
C ASN A 49 -7.35 38.57 -17.62
N ILE A 50 -6.40 38.17 -16.76
CA ILE A 50 -5.15 38.91 -16.50
C ILE A 50 -4.31 39.07 -17.78
N VAL A 51 -4.13 38.00 -18.56
CA VAL A 51 -3.40 38.06 -19.84
C VAL A 51 -4.13 38.93 -20.87
N ALA A 52 -5.45 38.84 -20.94
CA ALA A 52 -6.28 39.61 -21.85
C ALA A 52 -6.24 41.11 -21.53
N PHE A 53 -6.25 41.48 -20.24
CA PHE A 53 -6.03 42.85 -19.78
C PHE A 53 -4.70 43.41 -20.29
N PHE A 54 -3.59 42.69 -20.12
CA PHE A 54 -2.28 43.17 -20.59
C PHE A 54 -2.17 43.21 -22.12
N LEU A 55 -2.82 42.29 -22.85
CA LEU A 55 -2.87 42.31 -24.31
C LEU A 55 -3.73 43.46 -24.85
N HIS A 56 -4.83 43.78 -24.16
CA HIS A 56 -5.66 44.95 -24.43
C HIS A 56 -4.86 46.25 -24.23
N ASP A 57 -4.27 46.42 -23.04
CA ASP A 57 -3.41 47.57 -22.68
C ASP A 57 -2.23 47.77 -23.63
N TRP A 58 -1.68 46.68 -24.20
CA TRP A 58 -0.63 46.74 -25.20
C TRP A 58 -1.16 47.21 -26.56
N LYS A 59 -2.30 46.69 -27.02
CA LYS A 59 -2.94 47.11 -28.29
C LYS A 59 -3.48 48.55 -28.23
N ALA A 60 -4.01 48.98 -27.08
CA ALA A 60 -4.54 50.32 -26.86
C ALA A 60 -3.47 51.44 -26.88
N LYS A 61 -2.18 51.09 -26.96
CA LYS A 61 -1.06 52.04 -27.12
C LYS A 61 -0.69 52.33 -28.58
N SER A 62 -1.33 51.68 -29.55
CA SER A 62 -1.12 51.96 -30.97
C SER A 62 -1.75 53.31 -31.35
N GLU A 63 -0.97 54.21 -31.93
CA GLU A 63 -1.44 55.55 -32.31
C GLU A 63 -2.42 55.52 -33.49
N ASP A 64 -2.19 54.62 -34.47
CA ASP A 64 -3.08 54.35 -35.61
C ASP A 64 -3.74 52.95 -35.50
N PRO A 65 -4.83 52.78 -34.73
CA PRO A 65 -5.48 51.49 -34.56
C PRO A 65 -6.37 51.13 -35.78
N SER A 66 -6.11 49.99 -36.39
CA SER A 66 -6.97 49.45 -37.45
C SER A 66 -8.34 49.03 -36.91
N ALA A 67 -9.38 49.01 -37.76
CA ALA A 67 -10.70 48.50 -37.38
C ALA A 67 -10.67 47.05 -36.87
N LEU A 68 -9.70 46.26 -37.35
CA LEU A 68 -9.43 44.90 -36.88
C LEU A 68 -8.84 44.89 -35.46
N ASP A 69 -7.91 45.79 -35.14
CA ASP A 69 -7.31 45.89 -33.80
C ASP A 69 -8.34 46.35 -32.77
N LEU A 70 -9.25 47.28 -33.11
CA LEU A 70 -10.35 47.70 -32.25
C LEU A 70 -11.33 46.54 -31.98
N GLN A 71 -11.71 45.76 -33.00
CA GLN A 71 -12.53 44.56 -32.80
C GLN A 71 -11.85 43.52 -31.90
N GLN A 72 -10.52 43.39 -32.00
CA GLN A 72 -9.74 42.51 -31.13
C GLN A 72 -9.63 43.04 -29.68
N GLN A 73 -9.50 44.36 -29.48
CA GLN A 73 -9.53 44.99 -28.16
C GLN A 73 -10.88 44.75 -27.47
N VAL A 74 -12.00 45.02 -28.17
CA VAL A 74 -13.36 44.74 -27.67
C VAL A 74 -13.56 43.25 -27.35
N SER A 75 -13.05 42.33 -28.18
CA SER A 75 -13.12 40.89 -27.91
C SER A 75 -12.30 40.49 -26.68
N LEU A 76 -11.06 40.98 -26.53
CA LEU A 76 -10.19 40.69 -25.38
C LEU A 76 -10.85 41.06 -24.04
N LEU A 77 -11.54 42.21 -23.98
CA LEU A 77 -12.09 42.75 -22.73
C LEU A 77 -13.48 42.19 -22.38
N ASN A 78 -14.21 41.60 -23.34
CA ASN A 78 -15.59 41.14 -23.14
C ASN A 78 -15.82 39.63 -23.32
N SER A 79 -14.84 38.88 -23.84
CA SER A 79 -14.97 37.43 -24.04
C SER A 79 -14.78 36.63 -22.75
N ALA A 80 -15.65 35.66 -22.51
CA ALA A 80 -15.62 34.83 -21.31
C ALA A 80 -14.59 33.69 -21.45
N GLY A 81 -13.31 34.00 -21.20
CA GLY A 81 -12.22 33.02 -21.16
C GLY A 81 -11.56 32.73 -22.52
N ALA A 82 -10.36 32.14 -22.46
CA ALA A 82 -9.44 32.00 -23.59
C ALA A 82 -10.02 31.24 -24.80
N THR A 83 -10.83 30.20 -24.56
CA THR A 83 -11.48 29.41 -25.62
C THR A 83 -12.47 30.24 -26.42
N GLN A 84 -13.21 31.14 -25.76
CA GLN A 84 -14.15 32.05 -26.42
C GLN A 84 -13.40 33.11 -27.22
N THR A 85 -12.33 33.72 -26.66
CA THR A 85 -11.52 34.70 -27.41
C THR A 85 -10.84 34.07 -28.63
N LEU A 86 -10.38 32.82 -28.53
CA LEU A 86 -9.84 32.07 -29.67
C LEU A 86 -10.88 31.94 -30.81
N TRP A 87 -12.12 31.59 -30.44
CA TRP A 87 -13.21 31.43 -31.39
C TRP A 87 -13.66 32.76 -32.02
N GLU A 88 -13.66 33.84 -31.24
CA GLU A 88 -13.91 35.20 -31.75
C GLU A 88 -12.78 35.68 -32.66
N ALA A 89 -11.52 35.49 -32.29
CA ALA A 89 -10.38 35.80 -33.14
C ALA A 89 -10.44 35.04 -34.48
N PHE A 90 -10.89 33.77 -34.48
CA PHE A 90 -11.10 33.01 -35.71
C PHE A 90 -12.26 33.56 -36.57
N LYS A 91 -13.40 33.92 -35.97
CA LYS A 91 -14.52 34.56 -36.68
C LYS A 91 -14.10 35.88 -37.33
N ILE A 92 -13.44 36.74 -36.56
CA ILE A 92 -12.89 38.02 -37.01
C ILE A 92 -11.91 37.77 -38.16
N HIS A 93 -10.95 36.87 -37.98
CA HIS A 93 -9.98 36.51 -39.04
C HIS A 93 -10.68 36.08 -40.33
N ASN A 94 -11.63 35.14 -40.27
CA ASN A 94 -12.32 34.65 -41.45
C ASN A 94 -13.12 35.75 -42.17
N ALA A 95 -13.81 36.62 -41.41
CA ALA A 95 -14.57 37.75 -41.96
C ALA A 95 -13.70 38.76 -42.72
N TRP A 96 -12.48 39.02 -42.24
CA TRP A 96 -11.54 39.96 -42.83
C TRP A 96 -10.56 39.32 -43.84
N SER A 97 -10.39 37.99 -43.82
CA SER A 97 -9.40 37.22 -44.61
C SER A 97 -9.45 37.47 -46.13
N LYS A 98 -10.64 37.74 -46.67
CA LYS A 98 -10.87 38.02 -48.10
C LYS A 98 -10.82 39.50 -48.45
N LYS A 99 -10.71 40.40 -47.47
CA LYS A 99 -10.83 41.86 -47.63
C LYS A 99 -9.51 42.63 -47.46
N CYS A 100 -8.52 42.09 -46.74
CA CYS A 100 -7.25 42.77 -46.47
C CYS A 100 -6.01 41.94 -46.83
N LYS A 101 -4.91 42.62 -47.23
CA LYS A 101 -3.64 41.97 -47.60
C LYS A 101 -2.64 41.90 -46.45
N LYS A 102 -2.59 40.74 -45.77
CA LYS A 102 -1.46 40.18 -44.98
C LYS A 102 -1.14 40.59 -43.52
N PRO A 103 -1.19 41.82 -42.97
CA PRO A 103 -0.87 42.02 -41.54
C PRO A 103 -1.87 41.28 -40.65
N ILE A 104 -3.06 41.01 -41.20
CA ILE A 104 -4.15 40.24 -40.63
C ILE A 104 -3.73 38.94 -39.95
N VAL A 105 -2.78 38.17 -40.50
CA VAL A 105 -2.31 36.93 -39.87
C VAL A 105 -1.53 37.26 -38.59
N LYS A 106 -0.60 38.24 -38.64
CA LYS A 106 0.19 38.69 -37.49
C LYS A 106 -0.71 39.28 -36.40
N GLN A 107 -1.67 40.14 -36.75
CA GLN A 107 -2.66 40.70 -35.82
C GLN A 107 -3.52 39.60 -35.18
N THR A 108 -4.04 38.65 -35.97
CA THR A 108 -4.82 37.52 -35.43
C THR A 108 -3.98 36.65 -34.49
N CYS A 109 -2.75 36.29 -34.90
CA CYS A 109 -1.83 35.50 -34.09
C CYS A 109 -1.47 36.18 -32.75
N SER A 110 -1.41 37.51 -32.69
CA SER A 110 -1.13 38.26 -31.45
C SER A 110 -2.16 38.01 -30.33
N VAL A 111 -3.39 37.61 -30.67
CA VAL A 111 -4.45 37.26 -29.72
C VAL A 111 -4.66 35.74 -29.64
N ALA A 112 -4.68 35.07 -30.80
CA ALA A 112 -4.99 33.65 -30.88
C ALA A 112 -3.90 32.74 -30.28
N ILE A 113 -2.61 33.12 -30.37
CA ILE A 113 -1.51 32.30 -29.81
C ILE A 113 -1.56 32.34 -28.26
N PRO A 114 -1.63 33.50 -27.58
CA PRO A 114 -1.84 33.53 -26.13
C PRO A 114 -3.09 32.77 -25.68
N ALA A 115 -4.22 32.96 -26.37
CA ALA A 115 -5.47 32.26 -26.05
C ALA A 115 -5.33 30.73 -26.14
N LEU A 116 -4.70 30.23 -27.19
CA LEU A 116 -4.44 28.80 -27.37
C LEU A 116 -3.47 28.25 -26.31
N LEU A 117 -2.39 28.96 -26.02
CA LEU A 117 -1.40 28.53 -25.02
C LEU A 117 -1.99 28.48 -23.61
N VAL A 118 -2.78 29.49 -23.21
CA VAL A 118 -3.46 29.50 -21.91
C VAL A 118 -4.52 28.39 -21.85
N SER A 119 -5.37 28.28 -22.87
CA SER A 119 -6.41 27.25 -22.91
C SER A 119 -5.81 25.83 -22.85
N ALA A 120 -4.80 25.53 -23.66
CA ALA A 120 -4.17 24.22 -23.69
C ALA A 120 -3.38 23.95 -22.39
N GLY A 121 -2.64 24.93 -21.89
CA GLY A 121 -1.86 24.82 -20.65
C GLY A 121 -2.74 24.51 -19.43
N PHE A 122 -3.85 25.23 -19.27
CA PHE A 122 -4.78 24.97 -18.15
C PHE A 122 -5.63 23.70 -18.34
N ALA A 123 -5.99 23.32 -19.57
CA ALA A 123 -6.62 22.02 -19.82
C ALA A 123 -5.69 20.86 -19.45
N ILE A 124 -4.39 20.97 -19.79
CA ILE A 124 -3.36 20.01 -19.36
C ILE A 124 -3.22 20.03 -17.84
N ALA A 125 -3.08 21.20 -17.20
CA ALA A 125 -2.97 21.32 -15.75
C ALA A 125 -4.18 20.69 -15.02
N ALA A 126 -5.39 20.88 -15.54
CA ALA A 126 -6.63 20.30 -15.02
C ALA A 126 -6.62 18.75 -15.07
N LEU A 127 -6.04 18.14 -16.10
CA LEU A 127 -5.81 16.69 -16.17
C LEU A 127 -4.70 16.22 -15.22
N PHE A 128 -3.65 17.03 -15.04
CA PHE A 128 -2.53 16.73 -14.13
C PHE A 128 -2.90 16.79 -12.64
N THR A 129 -4.06 17.35 -12.25
CA THR A 129 -4.58 17.25 -10.87
C THR A 129 -4.67 15.81 -10.38
N SER A 130 -4.98 14.86 -11.29
CA SER A 130 -5.01 13.43 -11.02
C SER A 130 -3.68 12.87 -10.51
N ARG A 131 -2.54 13.51 -10.82
CA ARG A 131 -1.19 13.11 -10.35
C ARG A 131 -0.91 13.49 -8.89
N VAL A 132 -1.75 14.31 -8.27
CA VAL A 132 -1.65 14.63 -6.84
C VAL A 132 -2.09 13.44 -5.98
N ALA A 133 -2.91 12.54 -6.53
CA ALA A 133 -3.30 11.28 -5.93
C ALA A 133 -2.55 10.08 -6.54
N ASN A 134 -2.36 9.03 -5.74
CA ASN A 134 -1.99 7.72 -6.27
C ASN A 134 -3.14 7.10 -7.09
N LYS A 135 -2.79 6.24 -8.04
CA LYS A 135 -3.76 5.48 -8.86
C LYS A 135 -4.63 4.60 -7.95
N ALA A 136 -5.96 4.64 -8.14
CA ALA A 136 -6.92 3.87 -7.32
C ALA A 136 -6.65 2.35 -7.28
N TYR A 137 -6.11 1.78 -8.37
CA TYR A 137 -5.76 0.36 -8.48
C TYR A 137 -4.31 0.03 -8.05
N SER A 138 -3.52 1.01 -7.60
CA SER A 138 -2.15 0.75 -7.14
C SER A 138 -2.11 0.31 -5.68
N THR A 139 -1.12 -0.51 -5.33
CA THR A 139 -0.77 -0.81 -3.94
C THR A 139 -0.32 0.48 -3.25
N VAL A 140 -1.13 0.97 -2.31
CA VAL A 140 -0.83 2.17 -1.50
C VAL A 140 -0.50 1.77 -0.08
N VAL A 141 0.40 2.51 0.56
CA VAL A 141 0.68 2.35 1.99
C VAL A 141 -0.30 3.23 2.77
N ALA A 142 -1.04 2.68 3.72
CA ALA A 142 -2.05 3.40 4.50
C ALA A 142 -1.94 3.05 5.99
N ARG A 143 -2.45 3.93 6.86
CA ARG A 143 -2.51 3.68 8.31
C ARG A 143 -3.63 2.69 8.63
N VAL A 144 -3.33 1.75 9.53
CA VAL A 144 -4.35 0.89 10.15
C VAL A 144 -5.30 1.75 10.99
N GLN A 145 -6.60 1.45 10.92
CA GLN A 145 -7.56 1.98 11.88
C GLN A 145 -7.44 1.19 13.19
N PRO A 146 -7.04 1.84 14.31
CA PRO A 146 -7.02 1.16 15.59
C PRO A 146 -8.44 0.83 16.02
N ASN A 147 -8.67 -0.43 16.40
CA ASN A 147 -9.94 -0.89 16.94
C ASN A 147 -9.73 -1.40 18.37
N ASN A 148 -9.15 -2.59 18.53
CA ASN A 148 -8.76 -3.13 19.83
C ASN A 148 -7.24 -3.33 19.89
N CYS A 149 -6.48 -2.24 20.04
CA CYS A 149 -5.01 -2.32 20.01
C CYS A 149 -4.44 -2.98 21.28
N GLY A 150 -3.53 -3.93 21.10
CA GLY A 150 -2.84 -4.61 22.20
C GLY A 150 -2.40 -6.04 21.85
N PHE A 151 -1.92 -6.75 22.86
CA PHE A 151 -1.55 -8.16 22.77
C PHE A 151 -2.75 -9.04 23.13
N TRP A 152 -3.02 -10.08 22.35
CA TRP A 152 -4.09 -11.04 22.67
C TRP A 152 -3.58 -12.13 23.63
N PHE A 153 -4.46 -12.61 24.50
CA PHE A 153 -4.17 -13.68 25.46
C PHE A 153 -5.41 -14.54 25.66
N PHE A 154 -5.21 -15.76 26.18
CA PHE A 154 -6.29 -16.64 26.63
C PHE A 154 -6.12 -16.90 28.13
N ASN A 155 -7.23 -17.01 28.86
CA ASN A 155 -7.18 -17.27 30.30
C ASN A 155 -7.10 -18.78 30.56
N THR A 156 -5.87 -19.31 30.69
CA THR A 156 -5.57 -20.75 30.87
C THR A 156 -5.01 -21.05 32.26
N THR A 157 -5.54 -20.38 33.30
CA THR A 157 -5.15 -20.58 34.70
C THR A 157 -6.35 -20.61 35.66
N GLY A 158 -7.47 -21.22 35.24
CA GLY A 158 -8.73 -21.23 35.99
C GLY A 158 -9.61 -22.44 35.69
N ASN A 159 -10.82 -22.49 36.25
CA ASN A 159 -11.69 -23.67 36.12
C ASN A 159 -12.12 -24.00 34.67
N ASP A 160 -11.92 -23.08 33.72
CA ASP A 160 -12.24 -23.21 32.29
C ASP A 160 -11.01 -23.48 31.39
N ASP A 161 -9.94 -24.06 31.94
CA ASP A 161 -8.66 -24.27 31.23
C ASP A 161 -8.79 -25.03 29.90
N LEU A 162 -9.60 -26.10 29.85
CA LEU A 162 -9.73 -26.92 28.64
C LEU A 162 -10.49 -26.20 27.50
N PRO A 163 -11.64 -25.54 27.72
CA PRO A 163 -12.23 -24.63 26.75
C PRO A 163 -11.31 -23.50 26.28
N ALA A 164 -10.55 -22.88 27.20
CA ALA A 164 -9.63 -21.80 26.86
C ALA A 164 -8.44 -22.27 26.01
N LEU A 165 -7.87 -23.43 26.33
CA LEU A 165 -6.82 -24.09 25.54
C LEU A 165 -7.32 -24.50 24.16
N SER A 166 -8.56 -25.00 24.06
CA SER A 166 -9.22 -25.31 22.79
C SER A 166 -9.42 -24.05 21.93
N ALA A 167 -9.84 -22.93 22.51
CA ALA A 167 -9.98 -21.65 21.82
C ALA A 167 -8.62 -21.09 21.33
N MET A 168 -7.58 -21.20 22.15
CA MET A 168 -6.21 -20.85 21.77
C MET A 168 -5.73 -21.69 20.57
N GLY A 169 -5.94 -23.01 20.62
CA GLY A 169 -5.65 -23.93 19.53
C GLY A 169 -6.42 -23.57 18.25
N ALA A 170 -7.73 -23.33 18.36
CA ALA A 170 -8.58 -22.95 17.22
C ALA A 170 -8.11 -21.65 16.54
N LYS A 171 -7.68 -20.64 17.31
CA LYS A 171 -7.06 -19.42 16.76
C LYS A 171 -5.76 -19.76 16.03
N GLY A 172 -4.84 -20.47 16.67
CA GLY A 172 -3.57 -20.89 16.06
C GLY A 172 -3.78 -21.65 14.75
N GLN A 173 -4.72 -22.60 14.72
CA GLN A 173 -5.10 -23.35 13.51
C GLN A 173 -5.66 -22.43 12.40
N ASN A 174 -6.57 -21.51 12.73
CA ASN A 174 -7.18 -20.61 11.75
C ASN A 174 -6.14 -19.65 11.14
N ASP A 175 -5.28 -19.05 11.96
CA ASP A 175 -4.24 -18.13 11.50
C ASP A 175 -3.15 -18.85 10.72
N THR A 176 -2.73 -20.06 11.14
CA THR A 176 -1.77 -20.89 10.38
C THR A 176 -2.35 -21.34 9.04
N ARG A 177 -3.64 -21.73 8.98
CA ARG A 177 -4.33 -22.05 7.71
C ARG A 177 -4.42 -20.83 6.78
N ARG A 178 -4.71 -19.64 7.32
CA ARG A 178 -4.71 -18.38 6.56
C ARG A 178 -3.33 -18.07 6.00
N ALA A 179 -2.29 -18.20 6.81
CA ALA A 179 -0.90 -18.02 6.39
C ALA A 179 -0.47 -19.03 5.32
N ARG A 180 -0.77 -20.33 5.50
CA ARG A 180 -0.46 -21.40 4.54
C ARG A 180 -1.19 -21.21 3.20
N SER A 181 -2.46 -20.80 3.24
CA SER A 181 -3.23 -20.45 2.04
C SER A 181 -2.65 -19.22 1.32
N HIS A 182 -2.20 -18.21 2.06
CA HIS A 182 -1.48 -17.09 1.46
C HIS A 182 -0.19 -17.56 0.77
N VAL A 183 0.63 -18.36 1.46
CA VAL A 183 1.87 -18.93 0.91
C VAL A 183 1.62 -19.71 -0.38
N ALA A 184 0.62 -20.59 -0.41
CA ALA A 184 0.23 -21.34 -1.61
C ALA A 184 -0.10 -20.41 -2.79
N ASN A 185 -0.88 -19.35 -2.56
CA ASN A 185 -1.33 -18.44 -3.61
C ASN A 185 -0.26 -17.43 -4.09
N PHE A 186 0.76 -17.14 -3.27
CA PHE A 186 1.69 -16.04 -3.51
C PHE A 186 3.14 -16.47 -3.79
N TYR A 187 3.55 -17.66 -3.32
CA TYR A 187 4.90 -18.20 -3.57
C TYR A 187 4.93 -19.33 -4.62
N ALA A 188 3.81 -20.02 -4.88
CA ALA A 188 3.76 -21.01 -5.96
C ALA A 188 3.61 -20.37 -7.37
N ASN A 189 3.02 -19.16 -7.46
CA ASN A 189 2.88 -18.43 -8.72
C ASN A 189 4.04 -17.45 -8.92
N THR A 190 4.97 -17.79 -9.82
CA THR A 190 6.03 -16.87 -10.29
C THR A 190 5.45 -15.67 -11.07
N SER A 191 4.29 -15.85 -11.67
CA SER A 191 3.49 -14.81 -12.34
C SER A 191 2.63 -14.00 -11.34
N SER A 192 3.14 -12.83 -10.97
CA SER A 192 2.42 -11.67 -10.39
C SER A 192 0.93 -11.85 -10.00
N SER A 193 0.67 -12.56 -8.89
CA SER A 193 -0.68 -12.61 -8.27
C SER A 193 -1.09 -11.20 -7.82
N ALA A 194 -2.06 -10.59 -8.49
CA ALA A 194 -2.61 -9.25 -8.19
C ALA A 194 -3.57 -9.23 -6.97
N ALA A 195 -3.33 -10.11 -5.99
CA ALA A 195 -4.11 -10.22 -4.76
C ALA A 195 -3.46 -9.36 -3.64
N PRO A 196 -4.26 -8.77 -2.72
CA PRO A 196 -3.72 -7.96 -1.62
C PRO A 196 -2.84 -8.82 -0.71
N SER A 197 -1.62 -8.36 -0.49
CA SER A 197 -0.62 -9.03 0.32
C SER A 197 -0.06 -8.07 1.36
N ILE A 198 -0.21 -8.43 2.64
CA ILE A 198 0.49 -7.80 3.77
C ILE A 198 1.97 -8.23 3.78
N PHE A 199 2.32 -9.23 2.97
CA PHE A 199 3.46 -10.10 3.15
C PHE A 199 4.64 -9.71 2.25
N VAL A 200 5.84 -9.61 2.84
CA VAL A 200 7.08 -9.26 2.13
C VAL A 200 7.71 -10.53 1.57
N ARG A 201 8.00 -10.54 0.26
CA ARG A 201 8.73 -11.65 -0.39
C ARG A 201 10.11 -11.83 0.29
N PRO A 202 10.46 -13.02 0.80
CA PRO A 202 11.79 -13.28 1.32
C PRO A 202 12.80 -13.30 0.17
N ILE A 203 13.92 -12.59 0.37
CA ILE A 203 15.13 -12.80 -0.43
C ILE A 203 15.88 -13.93 0.26
N PHE A 204 15.93 -15.10 -0.37
CA PHE A 204 16.69 -16.23 0.13
C PHE A 204 18.20 -15.97 -0.06
N HIS A 205 18.96 -16.04 1.02
CA HIS A 205 20.42 -16.06 0.96
C HIS A 205 20.99 -17.37 1.53
N THR A 206 21.79 -18.03 0.68
CA THR A 206 22.71 -19.15 0.97
C THR A 206 22.10 -20.48 1.44
N ILE A 207 22.20 -21.49 0.55
CA ILE A 207 22.21 -22.91 0.93
C ILE A 207 23.66 -23.25 1.26
N LEU A 208 23.99 -23.41 2.55
CA LEU A 208 25.32 -23.86 3.00
C LEU A 208 25.18 -25.23 3.68
N ALA A 209 25.54 -26.28 2.96
CA ALA A 209 25.62 -27.63 3.51
C ALA A 209 26.91 -27.77 4.33
N VAL A 210 26.82 -27.58 5.64
CA VAL A 210 27.93 -27.85 6.59
C VAL A 210 27.83 -29.31 7.05
N PRO A 211 28.88 -30.14 6.89
CA PRO A 211 28.88 -31.50 7.40
C PRO A 211 29.13 -31.53 8.90
N HIS A 212 28.14 -31.96 9.70
CA HIS A 212 28.32 -32.35 11.10
C HIS A 212 27.96 -33.83 11.29
N LEU A 213 28.71 -34.49 12.17
CA LEU A 213 28.96 -35.95 12.20
C LEU A 213 27.78 -36.88 12.54
N ALA A 214 26.54 -36.38 12.62
CA ALA A 214 25.33 -37.18 12.85
C ALA A 214 24.13 -36.78 11.97
N LEU A 215 24.30 -35.79 11.07
CA LEU A 215 23.19 -35.20 10.32
C LEU A 215 23.37 -35.43 8.81
N SER A 216 22.30 -35.87 8.14
CA SER A 216 22.23 -35.76 6.68
C SER A 216 22.24 -34.28 6.29
N ARG A 217 22.85 -33.93 5.14
CA ARG A 217 23.20 -32.53 4.77
C ARG A 217 22.14 -31.49 5.21
N PRO A 218 22.41 -30.67 6.24
CA PRO A 218 21.40 -29.77 6.79
C PRO A 218 21.03 -28.68 5.78
N MET A 219 19.76 -28.29 5.79
CA MET A 219 19.26 -27.15 5.03
C MET A 219 18.98 -25.98 5.97
N THR A 220 19.63 -24.85 5.73
CA THR A 220 19.35 -23.58 6.41
C THR A 220 18.53 -22.66 5.51
N ALA A 221 17.40 -22.18 6.01
CA ALA A 221 16.60 -21.11 5.42
C ALA A 221 16.72 -19.86 6.28
N ALA A 222 17.37 -18.81 5.77
CA ALA A 222 17.56 -17.56 6.47
C ALA A 222 16.77 -16.42 5.83
N PHE A 223 16.17 -15.56 6.66
CA PHE A 223 15.47 -14.35 6.25
C PHE A 223 15.93 -13.16 7.08
N TRP A 224 16.21 -12.03 6.42
CA TRP A 224 16.63 -10.77 7.02
C TRP A 224 15.59 -9.67 6.77
N GLY A 225 15.18 -9.00 7.83
CA GLY A 225 14.56 -7.68 7.75
C GLY A 225 13.04 -7.64 7.86
N LEU A 226 12.56 -7.26 9.05
CA LEU A 226 11.19 -6.79 9.28
C LEU A 226 11.23 -5.36 9.82
N THR A 227 11.11 -4.37 8.93
CA THR A 227 10.38 -3.09 9.11
C THR A 227 10.84 -2.00 8.13
N LYS A 228 9.88 -1.21 7.62
CA LYS A 228 10.12 0.12 7.03
C LYS A 228 9.70 1.21 8.02
N LEU A 229 10.41 1.31 9.16
CA LEU A 229 10.20 2.35 10.18
C LEU A 229 11.10 3.58 9.95
N LEU A 230 11.01 4.62 10.79
CA LEU A 230 12.05 5.66 10.89
C LEU A 230 13.38 5.03 11.29
N ALA A 231 14.51 5.57 10.82
CA ALA A 231 15.84 5.07 11.19
C ALA A 231 16.03 4.93 12.71
N SER A 232 15.58 5.93 13.49
CA SER A 232 15.64 5.92 14.96
C SER A 232 14.76 4.87 15.64
N HIS A 233 13.70 4.39 14.98
CA HIS A 233 12.73 3.43 15.55
C HIS A 233 12.86 2.02 14.94
N ARG A 234 13.75 1.83 13.96
CA ARG A 234 14.00 0.54 13.33
C ARG A 234 14.62 -0.43 14.33
N VAL A 235 14.12 -1.65 14.26
CA VAL A 235 14.72 -2.86 14.83
C VAL A 235 14.78 -3.84 13.67
N SER A 236 15.92 -4.51 13.47
CA SER A 236 16.03 -5.57 12.49
C SER A 236 16.08 -6.91 13.20
N ILE A 237 15.46 -7.90 12.61
CA ILE A 237 15.58 -9.29 13.04
C ILE A 237 15.97 -10.16 11.85
N GLN A 238 16.84 -11.12 12.12
CA GLN A 238 17.12 -12.26 11.27
C GLN A 238 16.49 -13.51 11.89
N LEU A 239 15.79 -14.27 11.06
CA LEU A 239 15.31 -15.62 11.37
C LEU A 239 16.15 -16.62 10.58
N SER A 240 16.50 -17.73 11.19
CA SER A 240 17.22 -18.83 10.55
C SER A 240 16.62 -20.16 11.02
N LEU A 241 16.13 -20.97 10.08
CA LEU A 241 15.65 -22.32 10.34
C LEU A 241 16.64 -23.31 9.74
N THR A 242 17.24 -24.18 10.55
CA THR A 242 18.10 -25.27 10.07
C THR A 242 17.46 -26.63 10.34
N CYS A 243 17.14 -27.40 9.31
CA CYS A 243 16.52 -28.72 9.43
C CYS A 243 17.37 -29.82 8.77
N SER A 244 17.29 -31.04 9.31
CA SER A 244 17.94 -32.24 8.77
C SER A 244 17.12 -33.50 9.09
N PRO A 245 16.89 -34.40 8.12
CA PRO A 245 16.49 -35.78 8.40
C PRO A 245 17.57 -36.52 9.19
N VAL A 246 17.17 -37.21 10.25
CA VAL A 246 18.06 -37.90 11.20
C VAL A 246 17.68 -39.37 11.27
N HIS A 247 18.67 -40.25 11.14
CA HIS A 247 18.50 -41.68 11.42
C HIS A 247 18.58 -41.89 12.93
N THR A 248 17.55 -42.52 13.50
CA THR A 248 17.38 -42.73 14.95
C THR A 248 17.27 -44.22 15.29
N ASP A 249 17.81 -45.08 14.42
CA ASP A 249 17.64 -46.55 14.49
C ASP A 249 18.27 -47.17 15.76
N ASP A 250 19.27 -46.49 16.32
CA ASP A 250 19.95 -46.78 17.58
C ASP A 250 19.22 -46.23 18.82
N LEU A 251 18.29 -45.31 18.63
CA LEU A 251 17.47 -44.67 19.68
C LEU A 251 16.02 -45.18 19.71
N VAL A 252 15.74 -46.32 19.06
CA VAL A 252 14.41 -46.94 19.01
C VAL A 252 14.40 -48.27 19.75
N GLN A 253 13.42 -48.47 20.63
CA GLN A 253 13.12 -49.76 21.25
C GLN A 253 11.75 -50.26 20.78
N GLU A 254 11.64 -51.56 20.50
CA GLU A 254 10.36 -52.21 20.25
C GLU A 254 9.79 -52.78 21.54
N THR A 255 8.54 -52.42 21.85
CA THR A 255 7.84 -52.79 23.08
C THR A 255 6.51 -53.44 22.73
N ARG A 256 6.27 -54.67 23.23
CA ARG A 256 5.01 -55.42 23.05
C ARG A 256 4.26 -55.48 24.38
N ASN A 257 3.06 -54.93 24.40
CA ASN A 257 2.15 -54.92 25.55
C ASN A 257 0.79 -55.52 25.16
N GLU A 258 -0.12 -55.72 26.12
CA GLU A 258 -1.50 -56.20 25.86
C GLU A 258 -2.27 -55.31 24.85
N ALA A 259 -1.89 -54.02 24.75
CA ALA A 259 -2.46 -53.05 23.82
C ALA A 259 -1.89 -53.11 22.38
N GLY A 260 -0.88 -53.96 22.11
CA GLY A 260 -0.27 -54.15 20.79
C GLY A 260 1.25 -53.98 20.74
N ASP A 261 1.77 -53.93 19.51
CA ASP A 261 3.19 -53.75 19.19
C ASP A 261 3.51 -52.26 18.96
N PHE A 262 4.46 -51.73 19.71
CA PHE A 262 4.86 -50.33 19.68
C PHE A 262 6.34 -50.15 19.35
N MET A 263 6.69 -48.99 18.80
CA MET A 263 8.06 -48.49 18.68
C MET A 263 8.18 -47.22 19.52
N GLU A 264 9.12 -47.21 20.46
CA GLU A 264 9.35 -46.13 21.41
C GLU A 264 10.69 -45.46 21.08
N PHE A 265 10.67 -44.14 20.89
CA PHE A 265 11.79 -43.31 20.42
C PHE A 265 12.40 -42.55 21.61
N PHE A 266 13.68 -42.76 21.89
CA PHE A 266 14.39 -42.27 23.08
C PHE A 266 15.33 -41.09 22.79
N LEU A 267 14.81 -40.05 22.14
CA LEU A 267 15.54 -38.78 21.96
C LEU A 267 15.49 -37.89 23.21
N GLY A 268 15.08 -38.44 24.35
CA GLY A 268 14.96 -37.77 25.66
C GLY A 268 13.52 -37.74 26.20
N PRO A 269 13.33 -37.69 27.53
CA PRO A 269 12.01 -37.83 28.15
C PRO A 269 11.12 -36.59 27.95
N ILE A 270 9.80 -36.80 28.03
CA ILE A 270 8.83 -35.72 28.26
C ILE A 270 8.66 -35.56 29.78
N HIS A 271 8.83 -34.33 30.27
CA HIS A 271 8.85 -34.04 31.71
C HIS A 271 7.64 -34.62 32.44
N ASP A 272 7.88 -35.45 33.47
CA ASP A 272 6.86 -36.02 34.36
C ASP A 272 5.74 -36.84 33.66
N MET A 273 5.97 -37.23 32.40
CA MET A 273 5.03 -38.01 31.58
C MET A 273 5.62 -39.35 31.12
N THR A 274 6.71 -39.31 30.34
CA THR A 274 7.23 -40.51 29.64
C THR A 274 8.76 -40.49 29.53
N ASN A 275 9.38 -41.67 29.68
CA ASN A 275 10.82 -41.84 29.49
C ASN A 275 11.24 -41.79 28.00
N TYR A 276 10.31 -42.07 27.08
CA TYR A 276 10.46 -41.89 25.63
C TYR A 276 9.92 -40.53 25.17
N THR A 277 10.39 -40.06 24.03
CA THR A 277 9.94 -38.85 23.33
C THR A 277 8.67 -39.10 22.54
N TYR A 278 8.60 -40.21 21.79
CA TYR A 278 7.48 -40.55 20.92
C TYR A 278 7.22 -42.06 20.93
N ARG A 279 5.96 -42.46 20.74
CA ARG A 279 5.56 -43.86 20.63
C ARG A 279 4.62 -44.07 19.46
N TYR A 280 5.05 -44.88 18.51
CA TYR A 280 4.29 -45.31 17.35
C TYR A 280 3.63 -46.68 17.61
N ASN A 281 2.40 -46.88 17.14
CA ASN A 281 1.71 -48.17 17.20
C ASN A 281 1.81 -48.87 15.84
N LYS A 282 2.49 -50.02 15.77
CA LYS A 282 2.71 -50.78 14.52
C LYS A 282 1.41 -51.27 13.87
N ALA A 283 0.31 -51.39 14.62
CA ALA A 283 -0.99 -51.70 14.05
C ALA A 283 -1.48 -50.63 13.05
N ILE A 284 -1.05 -49.37 13.21
CA ILE A 284 -1.43 -48.26 12.32
C ILE A 284 -0.90 -48.47 10.89
N ALA A 285 0.29 -49.06 10.75
CA ALA A 285 0.90 -49.32 9.44
C ALA A 285 0.11 -50.31 8.57
N ASN A 286 -0.76 -51.14 9.15
CA ASN A 286 -1.33 -52.31 8.46
C ASN A 286 -2.84 -52.14 8.21
N LYS A 287 -3.20 -51.70 7.00
CA LYS A 287 -4.59 -51.66 6.48
C LYS A 287 -5.59 -50.80 7.27
N THR A 288 -5.13 -49.79 8.01
CA THR A 288 -6.01 -48.87 8.75
C THR A 288 -6.66 -47.79 7.88
N GLY A 289 -6.18 -47.59 6.65
CA GLY A 289 -6.57 -46.46 5.80
C GLY A 289 -6.02 -45.10 6.29
N ILE A 290 -5.12 -45.09 7.28
CA ILE A 290 -4.46 -43.87 7.73
C ILE A 290 -3.27 -43.59 6.82
N GLY A 291 -3.26 -42.40 6.20
CA GLY A 291 -2.16 -41.90 5.36
C GLY A 291 -1.02 -41.29 6.20
N TYR A 292 -0.36 -40.26 5.69
CA TYR A 292 0.66 -39.54 6.44
C TYR A 292 0.15 -39.10 7.82
N LEU A 293 0.97 -39.29 8.85
CA LEU A 293 0.83 -38.71 10.18
C LEU A 293 2.12 -37.94 10.49
N ILE A 294 2.01 -36.74 11.06
CA ILE A 294 3.16 -36.01 11.59
C ILE A 294 2.88 -35.55 13.01
N GLN A 295 3.84 -35.75 13.91
CA GLN A 295 3.81 -35.25 15.28
C GLN A 295 5.13 -34.56 15.63
N SER A 296 5.05 -33.52 16.45
CA SER A 296 6.16 -32.60 16.71
C SER A 296 6.31 -32.36 18.20
N TYR A 297 7.55 -32.34 18.69
CA TYR A 297 7.86 -32.05 20.09
C TYR A 297 8.93 -30.95 20.17
N PRO A 298 8.64 -29.81 20.83
CA PRO A 298 9.56 -28.68 20.93
C PRO A 298 10.34 -28.70 22.25
N THR A 299 11.48 -28.04 22.24
CA THR A 299 12.25 -27.67 23.42
C THR A 299 12.90 -26.31 23.20
N PHE A 300 12.98 -25.49 24.26
CA PHE A 300 13.48 -24.12 24.16
C PHE A 300 14.91 -24.02 24.70
N ALA A 301 15.71 -23.15 24.11
CA ALA A 301 17.09 -22.93 24.54
C ALA A 301 17.14 -22.60 26.05
N ASN A 302 17.98 -23.33 26.80
CA ASN A 302 18.24 -23.12 28.22
C ASN A 302 17.00 -23.28 29.16
N SER A 303 15.99 -24.05 28.75
CA SER A 303 14.74 -24.27 29.50
C SER A 303 14.82 -25.29 30.66
N SER A 304 16.02 -25.69 31.09
CA SER A 304 16.27 -26.74 32.09
C SER A 304 15.67 -26.46 33.48
N SER A 305 15.20 -25.24 33.72
CA SER A 305 14.48 -24.78 34.91
C SER A 305 12.96 -24.56 34.71
N SER A 306 12.42 -24.82 33.52
CA SER A 306 11.01 -24.56 33.22
C SER A 306 10.07 -25.64 33.81
N SER A 307 9.11 -25.20 34.62
CA SER A 307 8.10 -26.05 35.27
C SER A 307 6.92 -26.40 34.34
N ASN A 308 7.16 -26.51 33.03
CA ASN A 308 6.12 -26.78 32.05
C ASN A 308 6.05 -28.30 31.79
N PRO A 309 5.00 -29.02 32.24
CA PRO A 309 4.96 -30.49 32.25
C PRO A 309 4.86 -31.12 30.85
N LEU A 310 4.72 -30.32 29.79
CA LEU A 310 4.67 -30.82 28.40
C LEU A 310 6.00 -30.68 27.66
N LEU A 311 7.08 -30.24 28.32
CA LEU A 311 8.35 -29.99 27.64
C LEU A 311 9.17 -31.27 27.42
N TRP A 312 9.61 -31.49 26.19
CA TRP A 312 10.61 -32.49 25.85
C TRP A 312 12.00 -32.03 26.33
N LYS A 313 12.71 -32.91 27.04
CA LYS A 313 14.09 -32.70 27.48
C LYS A 313 15.00 -33.54 26.56
N PRO A 314 15.68 -32.93 25.56
CA PRO A 314 16.49 -33.67 24.59
C PRO A 314 17.70 -34.35 25.23
N ILE A 315 18.19 -35.41 24.59
CA ILE A 315 19.55 -35.94 24.85
C ILE A 315 20.62 -34.87 24.52
N PRO A 316 21.84 -34.95 25.10
CA PRO A 316 22.86 -33.90 24.96
C PRO A 316 23.20 -33.52 23.51
N GLU A 317 23.10 -34.47 22.58
CA GLU A 317 23.35 -34.30 21.14
C GLU A 317 22.34 -33.36 20.45
N PHE A 318 21.12 -33.24 20.99
CA PHE A 318 20.05 -32.37 20.50
C PHE A 318 19.72 -31.20 21.44
N SER A 319 20.65 -30.84 22.34
CA SER A 319 20.49 -29.78 23.34
C SER A 319 21.35 -28.53 23.06
N PRO A 320 21.09 -27.76 21.98
CA PRO A 320 21.82 -26.52 21.71
C PRO A 320 21.47 -25.41 22.73
N ILE A 321 22.40 -24.46 22.86
CA ILE A 321 22.29 -23.32 23.79
C ILE A 321 21.74 -22.08 23.06
N ASP A 322 21.82 -22.08 21.73
CA ASP A 322 21.64 -20.93 20.83
C ASP A 322 20.44 -21.07 19.87
N ALA A 323 19.63 -22.12 19.98
CA ALA A 323 18.46 -22.37 19.14
C ALA A 323 17.32 -23.04 19.92
N ASP A 324 16.07 -22.80 19.51
CA ASP A 324 14.94 -23.62 19.92
C ASP A 324 14.82 -24.82 18.98
N VAL A 325 14.69 -26.04 19.52
CA VAL A 325 14.73 -27.28 18.73
C VAL A 325 13.36 -27.94 18.70
N THR A 326 12.98 -28.44 17.53
CA THR A 326 11.79 -29.26 17.34
C THR A 326 12.18 -30.56 16.66
N VAL A 327 11.76 -31.69 17.23
CA VAL A 327 11.78 -32.98 16.52
C VAL A 327 10.42 -33.22 15.87
N HIS A 328 10.43 -33.69 14.64
CA HIS A 328 9.28 -34.06 13.83
C HIS A 328 9.35 -35.55 13.49
N PHE A 329 8.34 -36.31 13.90
CA PHE A 329 8.16 -37.72 13.56
C PHE A 329 7.12 -37.84 12.46
N LEU A 330 7.52 -38.33 11.29
CA LEU A 330 6.66 -38.60 10.14
C LEU A 330 6.39 -40.10 10.05
N SER A 331 5.13 -40.50 10.03
CA SER A 331 4.73 -41.88 9.72
C SER A 331 3.98 -41.90 8.40
N GLN A 332 4.52 -42.63 7.41
CA GLN A 332 3.92 -42.74 6.08
C GLN A 332 2.72 -43.72 6.07
N ASN A 333 2.68 -44.64 7.05
CA ASN A 333 1.58 -45.58 7.30
C ASN A 333 1.14 -46.36 6.04
N ASN A 334 -0.10 -46.17 5.59
CA ASN A 334 -0.69 -46.92 4.48
C ASN A 334 -0.58 -46.17 3.14
N ILE A 335 0.30 -45.17 3.01
CA ILE A 335 0.58 -44.50 1.72
C ILE A 335 1.36 -45.42 0.80
N ALA A 336 0.88 -45.54 -0.44
CA ALA A 336 1.53 -46.29 -1.51
C ALA A 336 1.88 -45.36 -2.68
N TYR A 337 3.13 -45.34 -3.10
CA TYR A 337 3.61 -44.52 -4.23
C TYR A 337 3.52 -45.31 -5.55
N LEU A 338 3.19 -44.62 -6.64
CA LEU A 338 3.16 -45.19 -8.01
C LEU A 338 4.54 -45.27 -8.69
N ALA A 339 5.59 -44.76 -8.04
CA ALA A 339 6.98 -44.82 -8.46
C ALA A 339 7.87 -44.81 -7.21
N PRO A 340 9.11 -45.32 -7.27
CA PRO A 340 10.02 -45.33 -6.12
C PRO A 340 10.37 -43.89 -5.70
N VAL A 341 10.57 -43.71 -4.39
CA VAL A 341 10.93 -42.42 -3.77
C VAL A 341 12.29 -42.54 -3.09
N TYR A 342 13.22 -41.66 -3.48
CA TYR A 342 14.58 -41.60 -2.93
C TYR A 342 14.80 -40.39 -2.00
N ASP A 343 13.73 -39.70 -1.61
CA ASP A 343 13.79 -38.65 -0.59
C ASP A 343 14.16 -39.27 0.79
N PRO A 344 15.16 -38.73 1.51
CA PRO A 344 15.66 -39.31 2.77
C PRO A 344 14.68 -39.25 3.94
N TRP A 345 13.60 -38.47 3.86
CA TRP A 345 12.57 -38.37 4.89
C TRP A 345 11.25 -39.04 4.47
N PHE A 346 11.00 -39.18 3.16
CA PHE A 346 9.86 -39.92 2.61
C PHE A 346 10.27 -41.24 1.91
N SER A 347 11.31 -41.91 2.39
CA SER A 347 11.95 -43.02 1.67
C SER A 347 10.98 -44.17 1.36
N ALA A 348 10.87 -44.52 0.08
CA ALA A 348 10.12 -45.66 -0.45
C ALA A 348 10.85 -46.20 -1.70
N ASN A 349 12.10 -46.64 -1.51
CA ASN A 349 13.03 -46.96 -2.59
C ASN A 349 12.69 -48.26 -3.35
N GLY A 350 11.81 -49.09 -2.79
CA GLY A 350 11.43 -50.38 -3.33
C GLY A 350 11.69 -51.59 -2.44
N THR A 351 12.19 -51.40 -1.21
CA THR A 351 12.29 -52.47 -0.18
C THR A 351 10.96 -53.20 0.01
N TYR A 352 9.86 -52.44 0.07
CA TYR A 352 8.50 -52.97 0.14
C TYR A 352 7.75 -52.57 -1.12
N ASN A 353 7.51 -53.53 -2.02
CA ASN A 353 6.69 -53.32 -3.20
C ASN A 353 5.60 -54.40 -3.30
N ILE A 354 4.48 -54.02 -3.90
CA ILE A 354 3.35 -54.92 -4.17
C ILE A 354 2.94 -54.72 -5.63
N THR A 355 3.04 -55.77 -6.44
CA THR A 355 2.54 -55.77 -7.81
C THR A 355 1.16 -56.42 -7.86
N SER A 356 0.14 -55.67 -8.26
CA SER A 356 -1.22 -56.16 -8.45
C SER A 356 -1.79 -55.67 -9.78
N GLN A 357 -2.38 -56.58 -10.56
CA GLN A 357 -2.98 -56.28 -11.87
C GLN A 357 -2.04 -55.52 -12.84
N GLY A 358 -0.73 -55.74 -12.74
CA GLY A 358 0.29 -55.09 -13.59
C GLY A 358 0.75 -53.71 -13.09
N ILE A 359 0.21 -53.20 -11.99
CA ILE A 359 0.66 -51.98 -11.32
C ILE A 359 1.52 -52.35 -10.12
N THR A 360 2.77 -51.88 -10.09
CA THR A 360 3.63 -51.97 -8.91
C THR A 360 3.45 -50.71 -8.07
N VAL A 361 3.17 -50.90 -6.77
CA VAL A 361 3.19 -49.81 -5.78
C VAL A 361 4.33 -49.99 -4.79
N TYR A 362 4.86 -48.87 -4.30
CA TYR A 362 6.01 -48.78 -3.41
C TYR A 362 5.54 -48.29 -2.03
N GLY A 363 5.80 -49.05 -0.97
CA GLY A 363 5.55 -48.66 0.42
C GLY A 363 6.78 -48.03 1.06
N SER A 364 6.61 -47.37 2.21
CA SER A 364 7.73 -46.74 2.93
C SER A 364 8.75 -47.77 3.43
N ASP A 365 10.03 -47.41 3.35
CA ASP A 365 11.12 -48.28 3.82
C ASP A 365 11.17 -48.38 5.35
N ARG A 366 10.59 -47.40 6.04
CA ARG A 366 10.56 -47.25 7.51
C ARG A 366 9.12 -46.99 7.98
N ASN A 367 8.83 -47.33 9.24
CA ASN A 367 7.54 -47.03 9.87
C ASN A 367 7.41 -45.57 10.30
N VAL A 368 8.53 -44.98 10.76
CA VAL A 368 8.63 -43.59 11.20
C VAL A 368 9.98 -43.03 10.76
N ASP A 369 9.95 -41.85 10.17
CA ASP A 369 11.11 -41.08 9.72
C ASP A 369 11.26 -39.81 10.58
N THR A 370 12.44 -39.57 11.12
CA THR A 370 12.68 -38.46 12.08
C THR A 370 13.39 -37.29 11.39
N MET A 371 12.93 -36.07 11.66
CA MET A 371 13.60 -34.82 11.26
C MET A 371 13.80 -33.93 12.48
N VAL A 372 14.95 -33.30 12.60
CA VAL A 372 15.24 -32.30 13.66
C VAL A 372 15.42 -30.94 13.00
N CYS A 373 14.75 -29.93 13.56
CA CYS A 373 14.77 -28.54 13.13
C CYS A 373 15.19 -27.62 14.29
N ALA A 374 16.02 -26.62 13.98
CA ALA A 374 16.50 -25.61 14.91
C ALA A 374 16.08 -24.21 14.43
N ASP A 375 15.21 -23.54 15.18
CA ASP A 375 14.81 -22.15 15.00
C ASP A 375 15.80 -21.23 15.75
N GLN A 376 16.52 -20.38 15.02
CA GLN A 376 17.49 -19.42 15.54
C GLN A 376 17.08 -17.98 15.21
N TYR A 377 17.25 -17.08 16.18
CA TYR A 377 16.89 -15.68 16.07
C TYR A 377 18.08 -14.76 16.40
N VAL A 378 18.25 -13.68 15.62
CA VAL A 378 19.26 -12.64 15.86
C VAL A 378 18.59 -11.27 15.80
N LEU A 379 18.72 -10.48 16.87
CA LEU A 379 18.13 -9.16 17.00
C LEU A 379 19.19 -8.07 16.84
N CYS A 380 18.92 -7.06 16.03
CA CYS A 380 19.88 -6.02 15.67
C CYS A 380 19.33 -4.60 15.85
N ASN A 381 20.19 -3.70 16.34
CA ASN A 381 19.96 -2.26 16.33
C ASN A 381 20.67 -1.62 15.12
N PRO A 382 19.96 -1.32 14.02
CA PRO A 382 20.59 -0.77 12.81
C PRO A 382 21.15 0.65 12.99
N SER A 383 20.76 1.37 14.05
CA SER A 383 21.28 2.71 14.35
C SER A 383 22.73 2.70 14.82
N ILE A 384 23.21 1.57 15.37
CA ILE A 384 24.58 1.39 15.89
C ILE A 384 25.31 0.18 15.26
N ALA A 385 24.68 -0.48 14.28
CA ALA A 385 25.18 -1.71 13.64
C ALA A 385 25.57 -2.85 14.62
N SER A 386 24.89 -2.93 15.78
CA SER A 386 25.09 -3.97 16.81
C SER A 386 23.99 -5.03 16.71
N CYS A 387 24.33 -6.30 16.94
CA CYS A 387 23.43 -7.45 16.93
C CYS A 387 23.72 -8.40 18.10
N THR A 388 22.74 -9.19 18.50
CA THR A 388 22.95 -10.33 19.42
C THR A 388 23.67 -11.48 18.71
N SER A 389 24.27 -12.38 19.49
CA SER A 389 24.52 -13.75 19.02
C SER A 389 23.19 -14.45 18.66
N PRO A 390 23.22 -15.52 17.85
CA PRO A 390 22.07 -16.41 17.67
C PRO A 390 21.56 -16.94 19.01
N ALA A 391 20.24 -16.97 19.16
CA ALA A 391 19.57 -17.47 20.36
C ALA A 391 18.17 -18.01 20.04
N GLY A 392 17.67 -18.90 20.90
CA GLY A 392 16.24 -19.22 20.99
C GLY A 392 15.40 -18.04 21.53
N VAL A 393 14.08 -18.09 21.35
CA VAL A 393 13.14 -16.98 21.57
C VAL A 393 13.15 -16.47 23.02
N LEU A 394 13.25 -17.37 24.01
CA LEU A 394 13.29 -17.02 25.44
C LEU A 394 14.57 -16.26 25.81
N ASN A 395 15.72 -16.72 25.31
CA ASN A 395 16.99 -16.04 25.49
C ASN A 395 16.99 -14.67 24.80
N LEU A 396 16.28 -14.52 23.68
CA LEU A 396 16.15 -13.24 22.99
C LEU A 396 15.30 -12.21 23.75
N VAL A 397 14.27 -12.66 24.49
CA VAL A 397 13.52 -11.81 25.43
C VAL A 397 14.42 -11.33 26.57
N ASN A 398 15.25 -12.20 27.15
CA ASN A 398 16.23 -11.81 28.17
C ASN A 398 17.26 -10.81 27.63
N ASN A 399 17.65 -10.92 26.36
CA ASN A 399 18.57 -9.99 25.71
C ASN A 399 18.00 -8.60 25.40
N LEU A 400 16.68 -8.35 25.55
CA LEU A 400 16.07 -7.02 25.37
C LEU A 400 16.62 -5.97 26.34
N THR A 401 16.96 -6.39 27.57
CA THR A 401 17.50 -5.52 28.62
C THR A 401 19.03 -5.44 28.59
N SER A 402 19.67 -6.14 27.65
CA SER A 402 21.13 -6.13 27.50
C SER A 402 21.64 -4.76 27.03
N THR A 403 22.73 -4.31 27.65
CA THR A 403 23.43 -3.08 27.28
C THR A 403 24.06 -3.14 25.88
N THR A 404 24.26 -4.34 25.31
CA THR A 404 24.91 -4.56 24.01
C THR A 404 24.14 -3.94 22.83
N LEU A 405 22.81 -3.87 22.90
CA LEU A 405 21.96 -3.34 21.83
C LEU A 405 21.61 -1.86 22.01
N ASN A 406 21.73 -1.33 23.23
CA ASN A 406 21.43 0.07 23.60
C ASN A 406 20.17 0.64 22.90
N PHE A 407 19.05 -0.06 23.04
CA PHE A 407 17.79 0.35 22.40
C PHE A 407 17.19 1.59 23.06
N SER A 408 16.65 2.49 22.23
CA SER A 408 15.72 3.52 22.71
C SER A 408 14.41 2.88 23.21
N THR A 409 13.67 3.58 24.06
CA THR A 409 12.36 3.13 24.59
C THR A 409 11.35 2.78 23.49
N THR A 410 11.37 3.51 22.37
CA THR A 410 10.54 3.20 21.18
C THR A 410 11.02 1.94 20.47
N GLN A 411 12.33 1.74 20.30
CA GLN A 411 12.87 0.50 19.72
C GLN A 411 12.59 -0.72 20.60
N LEU A 412 12.73 -0.60 21.92
CA LEU A 412 12.39 -1.67 22.87
C LEU A 412 10.91 -2.06 22.74
N SER A 413 10.00 -1.07 22.63
CA SER A 413 8.57 -1.33 22.41
C SER A 413 8.29 -2.01 21.06
N THR A 414 9.05 -1.68 20.00
CA THR A 414 8.98 -2.37 18.70
C THR A 414 9.49 -3.81 18.81
N ALA A 415 10.61 -4.04 19.51
CA ALA A 415 11.23 -5.34 19.67
C ALA A 415 10.36 -6.29 20.50
N ASP A 416 9.80 -5.82 21.63
CA ASP A 416 8.81 -6.51 22.46
C ASP A 416 7.64 -7.06 21.64
N ARG A 417 7.04 -6.22 20.79
CA ARG A 417 5.95 -6.61 19.90
C ARG A 417 6.34 -7.65 18.82
N ILE A 418 7.56 -7.57 18.31
CA ILE A 418 8.10 -8.58 17.38
C ILE A 418 8.32 -9.91 18.12
N LEU A 419 8.90 -9.88 19.32
CA LEU A 419 9.18 -11.08 20.13
C LEU A 419 7.92 -11.80 20.59
N TYR A 420 6.90 -11.06 21.03
CA TYR A 420 5.58 -11.62 21.29
C TYR A 420 5.04 -12.38 20.06
N SER A 421 5.23 -11.82 18.86
CA SER A 421 4.76 -12.45 17.62
C SER A 421 5.54 -13.73 17.29
N LEU A 422 6.87 -13.74 17.50
CA LEU A 422 7.75 -14.90 17.29
C LEU A 422 7.46 -16.05 18.23
N ALA A 423 7.11 -15.78 19.49
CA ALA A 423 6.71 -16.82 20.43
C ALA A 423 5.51 -17.64 19.92
N GLN A 424 4.67 -17.04 19.06
CA GLN A 424 3.50 -17.67 18.43
C GLN A 424 3.79 -18.17 16.99
N SER A 425 4.89 -17.74 16.36
CA SER A 425 5.28 -18.10 14.99
C SER A 425 6.68 -18.73 14.96
N ASN A 426 6.71 -20.07 15.02
CA ASN A 426 7.91 -20.88 14.89
C ASN A 426 7.60 -22.17 14.09
N THR A 427 8.59 -23.01 13.86
CA THR A 427 8.44 -24.21 13.04
C THR A 427 7.54 -25.24 13.73
N TYR A 428 7.66 -25.39 15.06
CA TYR A 428 6.76 -26.22 15.86
C TYR A 428 5.29 -25.78 15.73
N THR A 429 4.97 -24.51 16.00
CA THR A 429 3.56 -24.05 15.96
C THR A 429 2.97 -24.20 14.57
N THR A 430 3.75 -23.99 13.52
CA THR A 430 3.33 -24.18 12.13
C THR A 430 2.91 -25.63 11.86
N VAL A 431 3.75 -26.62 12.23
CA VAL A 431 3.47 -28.04 11.98
C VAL A 431 2.38 -28.55 12.92
N ALA A 432 2.41 -28.20 14.21
CA ALA A 432 1.41 -28.63 15.20
C ALA A 432 -0.01 -28.12 14.88
N ASN A 433 -0.14 -26.88 14.39
CA ASN A 433 -1.45 -26.30 14.04
C ASN A 433 -2.05 -26.88 12.75
N LEU A 434 -1.23 -27.33 11.79
CA LEU A 434 -1.71 -27.91 10.53
C LEU A 434 -1.82 -29.44 10.59
N GLY A 435 -1.04 -30.10 11.44
CA GLY A 435 -0.91 -31.55 11.46
C GLY A 435 -0.46 -32.07 10.09
N THR A 436 -1.17 -33.07 9.56
CA THR A 436 -0.89 -33.69 8.25
C THR A 436 -0.99 -32.70 7.08
N ALA A 437 -1.80 -31.64 7.20
CA ALA A 437 -1.89 -30.57 6.22
C ALA A 437 -0.67 -29.61 6.21
N ALA A 438 0.30 -29.81 7.11
CA ALA A 438 1.61 -29.16 7.04
C ALA A 438 2.44 -29.67 5.86
N LEU A 439 2.13 -30.86 5.34
CA LEU A 439 2.87 -31.52 4.27
C LEU A 439 2.27 -31.16 2.89
N TRP A 440 3.08 -30.62 1.98
CA TRP A 440 2.75 -30.50 0.57
C TRP A 440 2.59 -31.86 -0.09
N ALA A 441 3.35 -32.88 0.33
CA ALA A 441 3.20 -34.26 -0.13
C ALA A 441 1.77 -34.79 0.10
N ASN A 442 1.11 -34.38 1.20
CA ASN A 442 -0.28 -34.77 1.49
C ASN A 442 -1.28 -34.20 0.45
N ASN A 443 -0.96 -33.11 -0.25
CA ASN A 443 -1.80 -32.58 -1.33
C ASN A 443 -1.71 -33.40 -2.63
N MET A 444 -0.74 -34.30 -2.75
CA MET A 444 -0.60 -35.21 -3.90
C MET A 444 -1.30 -36.57 -3.69
N VAL A 445 -1.75 -36.85 -2.46
CA VAL A 445 -2.41 -38.11 -2.10
C VAL A 445 -3.86 -38.11 -2.56
N THR A 446 -4.27 -39.18 -3.26
CA THR A 446 -5.67 -39.49 -3.56
C THR A 446 -6.04 -40.81 -2.88
N GLY A 447 -6.90 -40.74 -1.85
CA GLY A 447 -7.22 -41.88 -1.00
C GLY A 447 -6.01 -42.31 -0.16
N HIS A 448 -5.30 -43.34 -0.61
CA HIS A 448 -4.07 -43.85 0.01
C HIS A 448 -2.91 -43.97 -1.00
N VAL A 449 -3.09 -43.46 -2.22
CA VAL A 449 -2.10 -43.54 -3.29
C VAL A 449 -1.53 -42.16 -3.57
N SER A 450 -0.21 -42.07 -3.70
CA SER A 450 0.50 -40.87 -4.14
C SER A 450 1.25 -41.14 -5.44
N PHE A 451 1.54 -40.10 -6.20
CA PHE A 451 2.52 -40.17 -7.28
C PHE A 451 3.94 -40.23 -6.70
N GLY A 452 4.95 -40.60 -7.50
CA GLY A 452 6.34 -40.45 -7.09
C GLY A 452 6.64 -38.98 -6.79
N ILE A 453 7.20 -38.72 -5.60
CA ILE A 453 7.61 -37.37 -5.15
C ILE A 453 9.11 -37.15 -5.42
N PRO A 454 9.57 -35.89 -5.57
CA PRO A 454 10.97 -35.57 -5.82
C PRO A 454 11.92 -36.02 -4.69
N GLU A 455 13.20 -36.23 -5.02
CA GLU A 455 14.26 -36.60 -4.06
C GLU A 455 14.56 -35.50 -3.01
N ASP A 456 14.02 -34.30 -3.20
CA ASP A 456 14.14 -33.17 -2.29
C ASP A 456 12.79 -32.60 -1.81
N GLN A 457 11.75 -33.44 -1.79
CA GLN A 457 10.45 -33.10 -1.22
C GLN A 457 10.59 -32.58 0.22
N TRP A 458 11.45 -33.18 1.06
CA TRP A 458 11.71 -32.72 2.44
C TRP A 458 12.15 -31.25 2.52
N LYS A 459 12.93 -30.77 1.54
CA LYS A 459 13.34 -29.37 1.46
C LYS A 459 12.14 -28.47 1.13
N THR A 460 11.28 -28.92 0.23
CA THR A 460 10.04 -28.24 -0.13
C THR A 460 9.10 -28.11 1.07
N GLU A 461 9.05 -29.13 1.94
CA GLU A 461 8.31 -29.06 3.21
C GLU A 461 8.88 -28.00 4.16
N VAL A 462 10.19 -28.07 4.45
CA VAL A 462 10.88 -27.11 5.33
C VAL A 462 10.76 -25.66 4.83
N ILE A 463 10.94 -25.42 3.53
CA ILE A 463 10.71 -24.10 2.91
C ILE A 463 9.25 -23.67 3.12
N GLY A 464 8.29 -24.57 2.92
CA GLY A 464 6.87 -24.32 3.11
C GLY A 464 6.51 -23.94 4.54
N TRP A 465 7.10 -24.60 5.54
CA TRP A 465 6.91 -24.25 6.96
C TRP A 465 7.53 -22.88 7.27
N PHE A 466 8.76 -22.62 6.83
CA PHE A 466 9.43 -21.33 7.02
C PHE A 466 8.66 -20.16 6.39
N GLN A 467 8.16 -20.33 5.16
CA GLN A 467 7.31 -19.33 4.50
C GLN A 467 5.99 -19.10 5.26
N THR A 468 5.40 -20.16 5.84
CA THR A 468 4.16 -20.07 6.62
C THR A 468 4.41 -19.33 7.94
N ASN A 469 5.52 -19.63 8.62
CA ASN A 469 5.99 -18.92 9.82
C ASN A 469 6.19 -17.41 9.52
N LEU A 470 6.95 -17.06 8.49
CA LEU A 470 7.15 -15.66 8.09
C LEU A 470 5.83 -14.94 7.77
N ALA A 471 4.86 -15.63 7.18
CA ALA A 471 3.54 -15.08 6.95
C ALA A 471 2.77 -14.86 8.26
N MET A 472 2.75 -15.82 9.19
CA MET A 472 2.14 -15.64 10.51
C MET A 472 2.75 -14.46 11.27
N LEU A 473 4.08 -14.32 11.27
CA LEU A 473 4.79 -13.20 11.89
C LEU A 473 4.35 -11.84 11.31
N GLN A 474 4.23 -11.75 9.99
CA GLN A 474 3.77 -10.54 9.30
C GLN A 474 2.30 -10.20 9.61
N ALA A 475 1.44 -11.22 9.80
CA ALA A 475 0.05 -11.04 10.22
C ALA A 475 -0.05 -10.59 11.69
N TYR A 476 0.61 -11.28 12.62
CA TYR A 476 0.56 -10.97 14.07
C TYR A 476 1.10 -9.57 14.40
N VAL A 477 2.13 -9.12 13.69
CA VAL A 477 2.60 -7.73 13.80
C VAL A 477 1.48 -6.74 13.43
N VAL A 478 0.67 -7.00 12.41
CA VAL A 478 -0.47 -6.13 12.03
C VAL A 478 -1.66 -6.29 12.98
N ASP A 479 -1.92 -7.50 13.48
CA ASP A 479 -3.00 -7.76 14.44
C ASP A 479 -2.86 -6.89 15.70
N PHE A 480 -1.66 -6.67 16.23
CA PHE A 480 -1.44 -5.80 17.40
C PHE A 480 -2.19 -4.45 17.33
N ALA A 481 -2.26 -3.81 16.15
CA ALA A 481 -2.90 -2.51 16.00
C ALA A 481 -4.44 -2.58 15.87
N SER A 482 -4.99 -3.71 15.41
CA SER A 482 -6.41 -3.81 15.01
C SER A 482 -7.20 -4.91 15.71
N ASN A 483 -6.58 -6.05 16.04
CA ASN A 483 -7.14 -7.30 16.56
C ASN A 483 -8.55 -7.57 16.03
N THR A 484 -8.63 -7.81 14.72
CA THR A 484 -9.91 -8.06 14.03
C THR A 484 -10.44 -9.49 14.17
N ALA A 485 -9.67 -10.39 14.79
CA ALA A 485 -10.10 -11.76 15.06
C ALA A 485 -11.05 -11.81 16.26
N ASP A 486 -12.17 -12.52 16.11
CA ASP A 486 -12.97 -12.94 17.25
C ASP A 486 -12.16 -13.96 18.08
N LEU A 487 -11.90 -13.62 19.35
CA LEU A 487 -11.16 -14.46 20.29
C LEU A 487 -12.11 -15.35 21.12
N GLY A 488 -13.43 -15.24 20.93
CA GLY A 488 -14.43 -15.90 21.75
C GLY A 488 -14.45 -15.41 23.21
N PRO A 489 -15.18 -16.09 24.11
CA PRO A 489 -15.32 -15.68 25.51
C PRO A 489 -14.06 -15.93 26.37
N PHE A 490 -13.12 -16.75 25.89
CA PHE A 490 -11.93 -17.17 26.64
C PHE A 490 -10.67 -16.33 26.32
N GLY A 491 -10.69 -15.59 25.21
CA GLY A 491 -9.59 -14.75 24.77
C GLY A 491 -9.90 -13.27 24.95
N TYR A 492 -8.88 -12.49 25.30
CA TYR A 492 -8.98 -11.06 25.54
C TYR A 492 -7.77 -10.34 24.93
N VAL A 493 -7.92 -9.04 24.66
CA VAL A 493 -6.81 -8.16 24.28
C VAL A 493 -6.38 -7.36 25.50
N GLN A 494 -5.12 -7.48 25.89
CA GLN A 494 -4.50 -6.62 26.89
C GLN A 494 -4.06 -5.31 26.23
N PRO A 495 -4.62 -4.15 26.64
CA PRO A 495 -4.24 -2.86 26.06
C PRO A 495 -2.80 -2.47 26.43
N PRO A 496 -2.11 -1.72 25.57
CA PRO A 496 -0.72 -1.29 25.78
C PRO A 496 -0.58 -0.39 27.03
N LYS A 497 0.31 -0.80 27.94
CA LYS A 497 0.59 -0.11 29.21
C LYS A 497 1.52 1.09 29.02
N SER A 498 2.46 1.00 28.07
CA SER A 498 3.43 2.05 27.78
C SER A 498 2.88 3.07 26.77
N ARG A 499 3.16 4.36 26.99
CA ARG A 499 2.86 5.43 26.02
C ARG A 499 3.45 5.13 24.64
N TYR A 500 4.67 4.56 24.57
CA TYR A 500 5.31 4.22 23.30
C TYR A 500 4.57 3.11 22.55
N GLN A 501 4.05 2.11 23.26
CA GLN A 501 3.20 1.06 22.67
C GLN A 501 1.84 1.63 22.21
N GLN A 502 1.26 2.58 22.96
CA GLN A 502 0.03 3.28 22.56
C GLN A 502 0.22 4.12 21.28
N GLU A 503 1.34 4.83 21.15
CA GLU A 503 1.67 5.59 19.94
C GLU A 503 1.79 4.66 18.71
N GLN A 504 2.38 3.47 18.88
CA GLN A 504 2.48 2.45 17.81
C GLN A 504 1.13 1.97 17.26
N CYS A 505 0.06 1.95 18.06
CA CYS A 505 -1.29 1.60 17.60
C CYS A 505 -1.76 2.47 16.42
N THR A 506 -1.41 3.76 16.47
CA THR A 506 -1.87 4.76 15.49
C THR A 506 -0.92 4.94 14.32
N GLN A 507 0.34 4.52 14.48
CA GLN A 507 1.43 4.69 13.52
C GLN A 507 1.64 3.46 12.63
N GLN A 508 0.92 2.35 12.86
CA GLN A 508 1.06 1.15 12.03
C GLN A 508 0.62 1.41 10.58
N LEU A 509 1.52 1.11 9.64
CA LEU A 509 1.28 1.18 8.21
C LEU A 509 1.10 -0.24 7.63
N VAL A 510 0.19 -0.37 6.68
CA VAL A 510 -0.08 -1.60 5.90
C VAL A 510 -0.19 -1.28 4.41
N GLN A 511 -0.06 -2.30 3.57
CA GLN A 511 -0.37 -2.18 2.15
C GLN A 511 -1.86 -2.40 1.92
N ALA A 512 -2.48 -1.51 1.16
CA ALA A 512 -3.89 -1.53 0.78
C ALA A 512 -4.02 -1.41 -0.74
N VAL A 513 -5.09 -1.97 -1.30
CA VAL A 513 -5.38 -1.95 -2.74
C VAL A 513 -6.87 -1.70 -2.94
N GLY A 514 -7.25 -0.75 -3.79
CA GLY A 514 -8.64 -0.58 -4.24
C GLY A 514 -9.65 -0.01 -3.23
N GLU A 515 -9.29 0.21 -1.96
CA GLU A 515 -10.21 0.77 -0.94
C GLU A 515 -9.99 2.27 -0.69
N VAL A 516 -8.74 2.75 -0.81
CA VAL A 516 -8.34 4.12 -0.45
C VAL A 516 -7.36 4.71 -1.47
N GLN A 517 -7.26 6.03 -1.52
CA GLN A 517 -6.22 6.77 -2.25
C GLN A 517 -5.44 7.69 -1.32
N ASN A 518 -4.16 7.85 -1.63
CA ASN A 518 -3.24 8.77 -0.96
C ASN A 518 -3.03 10.01 -1.81
N PHE A 519 -3.14 11.19 -1.20
CA PHE A 519 -2.91 12.50 -1.81
C PHE A 519 -1.67 13.17 -1.24
N SER A 520 -0.87 13.80 -2.11
CA SER A 520 0.20 14.71 -1.70
C SER A 520 -0.38 16.02 -1.17
N VAL A 521 -0.23 16.28 0.13
CA VAL A 521 -0.76 17.51 0.75
C VAL A 521 -0.04 18.74 0.21
N CYS A 522 1.26 18.64 -0.03
CA CYS A 522 2.04 19.70 -0.70
C CYS A 522 1.48 20.01 -2.10
N GLY A 523 1.18 18.98 -2.91
CA GLY A 523 0.59 19.16 -4.25
C GLY A 523 -0.80 19.82 -4.22
N MET A 524 -1.66 19.42 -3.28
CA MET A 524 -2.97 20.04 -3.08
C MET A 524 -2.87 21.50 -2.65
N LEU A 525 -1.98 21.81 -1.70
CA LEU A 525 -1.76 23.18 -1.22
C LEU A 525 -1.25 24.10 -2.33
N ILE A 526 -0.33 23.62 -3.19
CA ILE A 526 0.14 24.39 -4.36
C ILE A 526 -1.04 24.73 -5.27
N ILE A 527 -1.89 23.75 -5.61
CA ILE A 527 -3.07 24.00 -6.46
C ILE A 527 -4.01 25.02 -5.82
N VAL A 528 -4.35 24.85 -4.55
CA VAL A 528 -5.30 25.74 -3.85
C VAL A 528 -4.74 27.16 -3.73
N CYS A 529 -3.49 27.32 -3.27
CA CYS A 529 -2.87 28.63 -3.08
C CYS A 529 -2.63 29.37 -4.40
N VAL A 530 -2.15 28.70 -5.44
CA VAL A 530 -1.95 29.33 -6.76
C VAL A 530 -3.29 29.70 -7.41
N SER A 531 -4.30 28.82 -7.31
CA SER A 531 -5.64 29.12 -7.83
C SER A 531 -6.28 30.32 -7.12
N ALA A 532 -6.18 30.37 -5.79
CA ALA A 532 -6.69 31.49 -5.00
C ALA A 532 -5.95 32.80 -5.32
N ALA A 533 -4.62 32.76 -5.46
CA ALA A 533 -3.82 33.93 -5.82
C ALA A 533 -4.20 34.49 -7.21
N LEU A 534 -4.42 33.63 -8.20
CA LEU A 534 -4.84 34.03 -9.54
C LEU A 534 -6.24 34.66 -9.56
N VAL A 535 -7.20 34.08 -8.84
CA VAL A 535 -8.57 34.62 -8.73
C VAL A 535 -8.59 35.95 -7.98
N LEU A 536 -7.80 36.09 -6.90
CA LEU A 536 -7.69 37.35 -6.16
C LEU A 536 -7.01 38.45 -6.97
N LEU A 537 -5.99 38.10 -7.77
CA LEU A 537 -5.31 39.04 -8.66
C LEU A 537 -6.27 39.52 -9.76
N ASP A 538 -6.99 38.62 -10.43
CA ASP A 538 -8.02 38.94 -11.43
C ASP A 538 -9.08 39.93 -10.88
N CYS A 539 -9.68 39.60 -9.73
CA CYS A 539 -10.66 40.45 -9.04
C CYS A 539 -10.13 41.81 -8.53
N SER A 540 -8.82 42.05 -8.56
CA SER A 540 -8.19 43.29 -8.08
C SER A 540 -7.37 44.05 -9.12
N LEU A 541 -7.07 43.43 -10.27
CA LEU A 541 -6.14 43.94 -11.28
C LEU A 541 -6.49 45.35 -11.76
N GLU A 542 -7.73 45.56 -12.22
CA GLU A 542 -8.19 46.86 -12.72
C GLU A 542 -8.00 47.96 -11.67
N ARG A 543 -8.38 47.68 -10.41
CA ARG A 543 -8.24 48.65 -9.30
C ARG A 543 -6.79 48.95 -8.95
N ILE A 544 -5.91 47.95 -9.01
CA ILE A 544 -4.48 48.13 -8.74
C ILE A 544 -3.88 49.02 -9.82
N VAL A 545 -4.19 48.77 -11.09
CA VAL A 545 -3.67 49.56 -12.22
C VAL A 545 -4.23 50.99 -12.18
N ASP A 546 -5.53 51.17 -11.99
CA ASP A 546 -6.14 52.49 -11.90
C ASP A 546 -5.63 53.29 -10.69
N PHE A 547 -5.42 52.65 -9.53
CA PHE A 547 -4.81 53.29 -8.36
C PHE A 547 -3.35 53.71 -8.61
N VAL A 548 -2.58 52.91 -9.35
CA VAL A 548 -1.20 53.25 -9.74
C VAL A 548 -1.18 54.39 -10.75
N ASP A 549 -2.06 54.38 -11.75
CA ASP A 549 -2.21 55.48 -12.71
C ASP A 549 -2.63 56.78 -12.00
N ASP A 550 -3.59 56.73 -11.07
CA ASP A 550 -3.99 57.88 -10.23
C ASP A 550 -2.84 58.38 -9.34
N PHE A 551 -2.09 57.48 -8.70
CA PHE A 551 -0.96 57.84 -7.82
C PHE A 551 0.20 58.53 -8.58
N TYR A 552 0.45 58.14 -9.83
CA TYR A 552 1.44 58.78 -10.70
C TYR A 552 0.86 59.91 -11.56
N GLY A 553 -0.42 60.26 -11.43
CA GLY A 553 -1.09 61.31 -12.23
C GLY A 553 -1.12 61.00 -13.73
N ARG A 554 -1.16 59.72 -14.11
CA ARG A 554 -1.14 59.26 -15.51
C ARG A 554 -2.55 59.02 -16.03
N ASP A 555 -2.94 59.82 -17.03
CA ASP A 555 -4.12 59.55 -17.85
C ASP A 555 -3.69 58.73 -19.09
N SER A 556 -3.71 57.41 -18.96
CA SER A 556 -3.23 56.50 -20.00
C SER A 556 -4.31 56.26 -21.07
N MET A 557 -3.90 56.27 -22.35
CA MET A 557 -4.80 55.92 -23.47
C MET A 557 -5.41 54.52 -23.30
N ALA A 558 -4.67 53.60 -22.68
CA ALA A 558 -5.16 52.28 -22.27
C ALA A 558 -6.35 52.37 -21.30
N ARG A 559 -6.27 53.17 -20.22
CA ARG A 559 -7.38 53.38 -19.28
C ARG A 559 -8.66 53.90 -19.96
N ARG A 560 -8.50 54.86 -20.88
CA ARG A 560 -9.61 55.38 -21.70
C ARG A 560 -10.19 54.32 -22.64
N ALA A 561 -9.34 53.51 -23.29
CA ALA A 561 -9.77 52.41 -24.14
C ALA A 561 -10.50 51.31 -23.34
N ARG A 562 -9.98 50.90 -22.17
CA ARG A 562 -10.64 49.92 -21.27
C ARG A 562 -12.06 50.36 -20.92
N GLN A 563 -12.23 51.66 -20.65
CA GLN A 563 -13.54 52.24 -20.37
C GLN A 563 -14.45 52.24 -21.61
N ALA A 564 -13.96 52.65 -22.78
CA ALA A 564 -14.74 52.70 -24.02
C ALA A 564 -15.19 51.31 -24.50
N ASP A 565 -14.30 50.31 -24.40
CA ASP A 565 -14.51 48.94 -24.86
C ASP A 565 -15.36 48.09 -23.90
N ASN A 566 -15.63 48.56 -22.68
CA ASN A 566 -16.49 47.85 -21.74
C ASN A 566 -17.91 47.68 -22.34
N LYS A 567 -18.46 46.44 -22.34
CA LYS A 567 -19.79 46.11 -22.87
C LYS A 567 -20.92 47.10 -22.54
N LEU A 568 -20.92 47.70 -21.34
CA LEU A 568 -21.95 48.66 -20.93
C LEU A 568 -21.71 50.05 -21.54
N HIS A 569 -20.45 50.44 -21.72
CA HIS A 569 -20.07 51.66 -22.44
C HIS A 569 -20.28 51.55 -23.95
N LEU A 570 -20.00 50.38 -24.56
CA LEU A 570 -20.37 50.09 -25.94
C LEU A 570 -21.89 50.20 -26.16
N LEU A 571 -22.71 49.67 -25.24
CA LEU A 571 -24.16 49.83 -25.28
C LEU A 571 -24.59 51.31 -25.12
N ARG A 572 -23.98 52.07 -24.20
CA ARG A 572 -24.21 53.52 -24.08
C ARG A 572 -23.96 54.24 -25.41
N MET A 573 -22.85 53.94 -26.09
CA MET A 573 -22.51 54.57 -27.38
C MET A 573 -23.52 54.20 -28.47
N ALA A 574 -24.01 52.95 -28.49
CA ALA A 574 -25.06 52.52 -29.41
C ALA A 574 -26.43 53.20 -29.14
N LEU A 575 -26.81 53.40 -27.87
CA LEU A 575 -28.04 54.09 -27.48
C LEU A 575 -28.00 55.61 -27.71
N GLY A 576 -26.80 56.21 -27.68
CA GLY A 576 -26.58 57.64 -27.90
C GLY A 576 -27.05 58.56 -26.76
N GLY A 577 -26.98 59.87 -27.02
CA GLY A 577 -27.34 60.94 -26.08
C GLY A 577 -26.16 61.41 -25.21
N ASN A 578 -26.24 62.66 -24.75
CA ASN A 578 -25.13 63.33 -24.03
C ASN A 578 -25.26 63.27 -22.50
N GLU A 579 -26.43 62.90 -21.97
CA GLU A 579 -26.80 62.94 -20.55
C GLU A 579 -26.35 61.71 -19.73
N TRP A 580 -25.23 61.09 -20.07
CA TRP A 580 -24.74 59.88 -19.39
C TRP A 580 -23.59 60.21 -18.42
N VAL A 581 -23.80 59.90 -17.15
CA VAL A 581 -22.85 60.09 -16.04
C VAL A 581 -22.22 58.75 -15.67
N LEU A 582 -20.99 58.75 -15.11
CA LEU A 582 -20.42 57.56 -14.50
C LEU A 582 -21.08 57.30 -13.15
N GLY A 583 -21.80 56.18 -13.06
CA GLY A 583 -22.27 55.63 -11.80
C GLY A 583 -21.18 54.86 -11.04
N ARG A 584 -21.57 54.30 -9.89
CA ARG A 584 -20.68 53.44 -9.09
C ARG A 584 -20.20 52.25 -9.94
N TRP A 585 -18.95 51.81 -9.74
CA TRP A 585 -18.30 50.72 -10.49
C TRP A 585 -18.08 51.01 -11.99
N GLY A 586 -18.02 52.28 -12.40
CA GLY A 586 -17.79 52.65 -13.81
C GLY A 586 -18.97 52.36 -14.74
N ILE A 587 -20.14 52.01 -14.19
CA ILE A 587 -21.33 51.70 -14.96
C ILE A 587 -21.94 53.02 -15.47
N PRO A 588 -22.21 53.20 -16.77
CA PRO A 588 -22.88 54.39 -17.27
C PRO A 588 -24.34 54.43 -16.83
N VAL A 589 -24.76 55.54 -16.23
CA VAL A 589 -26.13 55.79 -15.73
C VAL A 589 -26.63 57.14 -16.28
N ARG A 590 -27.95 57.28 -16.42
CA ARG A 590 -28.61 58.54 -16.81
C ARG A 590 -29.76 58.83 -15.85
N ASP A 591 -29.88 60.09 -15.46
CA ASP A 591 -31.00 60.56 -14.64
C ASP A 591 -32.23 60.80 -15.53
N GLY A 592 -33.21 59.90 -15.43
CA GLY A 592 -34.50 60.03 -16.13
C GLY A 592 -34.94 58.79 -16.91
N ALA A 593 -36.26 58.61 -17.04
CA ALA A 593 -36.87 57.45 -17.69
C ALA A 593 -36.93 57.58 -19.23
N ALA A 594 -35.76 57.58 -19.89
CA ALA A 594 -35.68 57.55 -21.35
C ALA A 594 -36.20 56.20 -21.89
N LYS A 595 -37.18 56.25 -22.82
CA LYS A 595 -37.63 55.06 -23.57
C LYS A 595 -36.76 54.89 -24.81
N TYR A 596 -36.06 53.77 -24.91
CA TYR A 596 -35.29 53.39 -26.10
C TYR A 596 -36.08 52.36 -26.92
N ASN A 597 -36.05 52.52 -28.24
CA ASN A 597 -36.60 51.53 -29.16
C ASN A 597 -35.69 50.28 -29.21
N ARG A 598 -36.27 49.13 -29.58
CA ARG A 598 -35.47 47.93 -29.91
C ARG A 598 -34.71 48.17 -31.22
N PRO A 599 -33.53 47.55 -31.41
CA PRO A 599 -32.74 47.73 -32.61
C PRO A 599 -33.52 47.24 -33.84
N SER A 600 -33.45 47.98 -34.95
CA SER A 600 -34.26 47.73 -36.16
C SER A 600 -33.41 47.74 -37.43
N GLY A 601 -33.84 46.98 -38.44
CA GLY A 601 -33.11 46.78 -39.69
C GLY A 601 -33.61 45.54 -40.45
N SER A 602 -33.42 45.52 -41.78
CA SER A 602 -33.78 44.41 -42.65
C SER A 602 -32.65 44.15 -43.64
N LYS A 603 -32.11 42.92 -43.63
CA LYS A 603 -30.99 42.40 -44.45
C LYS A 603 -29.61 43.09 -44.31
N ASP A 604 -29.52 44.32 -43.82
CA ASP A 604 -28.26 45.04 -43.54
C ASP A 604 -27.92 45.13 -42.02
N LEU A 605 -26.81 45.80 -41.69
CA LEU A 605 -26.34 46.04 -40.32
C LEU A 605 -27.43 46.72 -39.47
N VAL A 606 -27.81 46.06 -38.37
CA VAL A 606 -28.88 46.52 -37.46
C VAL A 606 -28.33 47.55 -36.47
N SER A 607 -29.07 48.63 -36.20
CA SER A 607 -28.67 49.68 -35.27
C SER A 607 -29.79 50.09 -34.29
N TYR A 608 -29.42 50.83 -33.23
CA TYR A 608 -30.37 51.44 -32.28
C TYR A 608 -30.82 52.85 -32.70
N ARG A 609 -30.23 53.46 -33.74
CA ARG A 609 -30.67 54.75 -34.30
C ARG A 609 -31.65 54.54 -35.46
N ASP A 610 -32.62 55.45 -35.57
CA ASP A 610 -33.44 55.59 -36.78
C ASP A 610 -32.59 56.15 -37.92
N SER A 611 -32.76 55.62 -39.14
CA SER A 611 -31.95 55.92 -40.34
C SER A 611 -32.13 57.33 -40.93
N LYS A 612 -32.69 58.28 -40.18
CA LYS A 612 -33.02 59.64 -40.64
C LYS A 612 -32.12 60.76 -40.11
N THR A 613 -31.25 60.50 -39.12
CA THR A 613 -30.24 61.47 -38.67
C THR A 613 -28.86 61.00 -39.11
N GLY A 614 -28.52 61.31 -40.36
CA GLY A 614 -27.19 61.10 -40.91
C GLY A 614 -26.19 62.08 -40.31
N GLU A 615 -25.18 61.55 -39.63
CA GLU A 615 -24.00 62.27 -39.20
C GLU A 615 -22.83 61.30 -39.39
N ASP A 616 -22.12 61.44 -40.52
CA ASP A 616 -21.05 60.52 -40.92
C ASP A 616 -19.82 60.75 -40.04
N THR A 617 -19.61 59.84 -39.08
CA THR A 617 -18.31 59.69 -38.41
C THR A 617 -17.28 59.22 -39.43
N GLY A 618 -16.20 59.99 -39.62
CA GLY A 618 -15.21 59.78 -40.69
C GLY A 618 -14.67 58.35 -40.79
N CYS A 619 -14.52 57.88 -42.02
CA CYS A 619 -13.99 56.54 -42.31
C CYS A 619 -12.51 56.43 -41.90
N LEU A 620 -12.25 55.71 -40.81
CA LEU A 620 -10.92 55.16 -40.52
C LEU A 620 -10.51 54.18 -41.63
N GLN A 621 -9.27 54.32 -42.09
CA GLN A 621 -8.76 53.63 -43.26
C GLN A 621 -8.71 52.12 -43.03
N VAL A 622 -9.36 51.35 -43.92
CA VAL A 622 -9.82 49.99 -43.59
C VAL A 622 -8.68 48.97 -43.51
N CYS A 623 -7.64 49.11 -44.34
CA CYS A 623 -6.34 48.43 -44.30
C CYS A 623 -5.36 49.17 -45.26
N GLU A 624 -4.07 49.22 -44.92
CA GLU A 624 -2.98 49.36 -45.91
C GLU A 624 -2.48 47.98 -46.36
#